data_AF-A0A7J4P4V4-F1
#
_entry.id   AF-A0A7J4P4V4-F1
#
_cell.length_a   1.000
_cell.length_b   1.000
_cell.length_c   1.000
_cell.angle_alpha   90.00
_cell.angle_beta   90.00
_cell.angle_gamma   90.00
#
_symmetry.space_group_name_H-M   'P 1'
#
loop_
_entity.id
_entity.type
_entity.pdbx_description
1 polymer ?
#
loop_
_entity_poly.entity_id
_entity_poly.type
_entity_poly.pdbx_seq_one_letter_code
_entity_poly.pdbx_strand_id
1 'polypeptide(L)'
;MKFDKNLAAVHGYLCADGYVVRNPSTQKHKYYHIGLRNTNGTLLRDFQGRFKAAFGLSPIIGHGRCKISNKSIYHFLAKEYSYCSYEWRLPQPSKENLRHWLRAFFDCEGWVENQPAKSRLVGADCCNESGIFSVQKALRRFGVHSEIKKRTNRMIWRLTVCGKDDLQRFQEYIGFLHPKKKQKLEEAMSSYADYSWSIPETKDGLLAFVSSKGRTRQSRHEIHLYSIRKDNLAALKKALNKLRLHSRLFGPWKNSTGSLYYCLTIKQKEVMNGQEHRETKGHNAGD
;
A
#
# COMPACT_ATOMS: atom_id res chain seq x y z
N MET A 1 4.78 -27.15 -19.73
CA MET A 1 3.88 -25.99 -19.81
C MET A 1 4.61 -24.78 -19.26
N LYS A 2 4.53 -23.60 -19.90
CA LYS A 2 5.20 -22.38 -19.40
C LYS A 2 4.45 -21.84 -18.18
N PHE A 3 5.17 -21.37 -17.17
CA PHE A 3 4.59 -20.68 -16.02
C PHE A 3 4.18 -19.25 -16.40
N ASP A 4 3.09 -19.14 -17.15
CA ASP A 4 2.52 -17.90 -17.66
C ASP A 4 1.64 -17.18 -16.61
N LYS A 5 1.03 -16.05 -16.99
CA LYS A 5 0.14 -15.27 -16.10
C LYS A 5 -1.07 -16.05 -15.58
N ASN A 6 -1.55 -17.04 -16.35
CA ASN A 6 -2.74 -17.80 -16.00
C ASN A 6 -2.39 -18.91 -15.00
N LEU A 7 -1.33 -19.67 -15.28
CA LEU A 7 -0.82 -20.67 -14.35
C LEU A 7 -0.33 -20.00 -13.05
N ALA A 8 0.28 -18.83 -13.13
CA ALA A 8 0.68 -18.06 -11.96
C ALA A 8 -0.51 -17.69 -11.06
N ALA A 9 -1.60 -17.19 -11.62
CA ALA A 9 -2.82 -16.90 -10.87
C ALA A 9 -3.45 -18.17 -10.27
N VAL A 10 -3.60 -19.23 -11.07
CA VAL A 10 -4.15 -20.52 -10.61
C VAL A 10 -3.32 -21.06 -9.45
N HIS A 11 -2.00 -21.09 -9.58
CA HIS A 11 -1.11 -21.55 -8.53
C HIS A 11 -1.21 -20.69 -7.27
N GLY A 12 -1.32 -19.35 -7.40
CA GLY A 12 -1.52 -18.45 -6.26
C GLY A 12 -2.81 -18.75 -5.50
N TYR A 13 -3.92 -18.97 -6.22
CA TYR A 13 -5.18 -19.39 -5.61
C TYR A 13 -5.07 -20.75 -4.92
N LEU A 14 -4.40 -21.72 -5.54
CA LEU A 14 -4.25 -23.08 -5.00
C LEU A 14 -3.35 -23.14 -3.76
N CYS A 15 -2.39 -22.22 -3.60
CA CYS A 15 -1.56 -22.12 -2.39
C CYS A 15 -2.26 -21.43 -1.21
N ALA A 16 -3.35 -20.72 -1.48
CA ALA A 16 -4.14 -20.01 -0.47
C ALA A 16 -5.42 -20.79 -0.14
N ASP A 17 -6.57 -20.34 -0.63
CA ASP A 17 -7.88 -20.95 -0.37
C ASP A 17 -8.20 -22.19 -1.24
N GLY A 18 -7.31 -22.56 -2.15
CA GLY A 18 -7.52 -23.67 -3.07
C GLY A 18 -6.99 -25.01 -2.56
N TYR A 19 -7.18 -26.03 -3.38
CA TYR A 19 -6.78 -27.39 -3.04
C TYR A 19 -6.51 -28.23 -4.29
N VAL A 20 -5.54 -29.14 -4.16
CA VAL A 20 -5.19 -30.17 -5.16
C VAL A 20 -5.13 -31.50 -4.42
N VAL A 21 -6.21 -32.27 -4.46
CA VAL A 21 -6.39 -33.44 -3.59
C VAL A 21 -6.79 -34.68 -4.38
N ARG A 22 -6.32 -35.82 -3.90
CA ARG A 22 -6.82 -37.14 -4.28
C ARG A 22 -7.26 -37.86 -3.02
N ASN A 23 -8.13 -38.84 -3.17
CA ASN A 23 -8.48 -39.70 -2.06
C ASN A 23 -7.29 -40.59 -1.61
N PRO A 24 -7.33 -41.11 -0.37
CA PRO A 24 -6.33 -42.04 0.14
C PRO A 24 -6.14 -43.26 -0.77
N SER A 25 -4.95 -43.85 -0.73
CA SER A 25 -4.62 -45.07 -1.49
C SER A 25 -5.57 -46.23 -1.17
N THR A 26 -6.10 -46.27 0.05
CA THR A 26 -6.98 -47.31 0.59
C THR A 26 -8.40 -47.34 0.00
N GLN A 27 -8.87 -46.26 -0.62
CA GLN A 27 -10.22 -46.20 -1.19
C GLN A 27 -10.27 -46.67 -2.67
N LYS A 28 -11.27 -47.48 -3.03
CA LYS A 28 -11.43 -48.09 -4.37
C LYS A 28 -11.69 -47.07 -5.48
N HIS A 29 -12.57 -46.09 -5.28
CA HIS A 29 -12.88 -45.06 -6.28
C HIS A 29 -11.91 -43.89 -6.18
N LYS A 30 -11.14 -43.60 -7.24
CA LYS A 30 -10.18 -42.49 -7.24
C LYS A 30 -10.82 -41.19 -7.72
N TYR A 31 -10.66 -40.10 -6.96
CA TYR A 31 -10.95 -38.74 -7.43
C TYR A 31 -9.69 -37.88 -7.44
N TYR A 32 -9.66 -36.91 -8.35
CA TYR A 32 -8.53 -36.02 -8.59
C TYR A 32 -9.04 -34.59 -8.65
N HIS A 33 -9.34 -34.05 -7.47
CA HIS A 33 -10.03 -32.77 -7.34
C HIS A 33 -9.06 -31.61 -7.26
N ILE A 34 -9.32 -30.61 -8.09
CA ILE A 34 -8.64 -29.32 -8.05
C ILE A 34 -9.72 -28.27 -7.90
N GLY A 35 -9.52 -27.30 -7.01
CA GLY A 35 -10.49 -26.22 -6.90
C GLY A 35 -10.09 -25.10 -5.97
N LEU A 36 -10.92 -24.07 -5.99
CA LEU A 36 -10.87 -22.90 -5.11
C LEU A 36 -12.15 -22.87 -4.28
N ARG A 37 -12.03 -22.66 -2.97
CA ARG A 37 -13.17 -22.39 -2.09
C ARG A 37 -13.16 -20.92 -1.70
N ASN A 38 -14.14 -20.14 -2.14
CA ASN A 38 -14.21 -18.72 -1.79
C ASN A 38 -15.65 -18.22 -1.83
N THR A 39 -16.00 -17.31 -0.92
CA THR A 39 -17.35 -16.71 -0.88
C THR A 39 -17.54 -15.62 -1.93
N ASN A 40 -16.45 -15.09 -2.50
CA ASN A 40 -16.50 -14.05 -3.51
C ASN A 40 -16.60 -14.62 -4.92
N GLY A 41 -17.75 -14.39 -5.58
CA GLY A 41 -17.99 -14.87 -6.95
C GLY A 41 -17.04 -14.30 -8.01
N THR A 42 -16.46 -13.10 -7.80
CA THR A 42 -15.49 -12.52 -8.73
C THR A 42 -14.19 -13.33 -8.73
N LEU A 43 -13.73 -13.78 -7.56
CA LEU A 43 -12.54 -14.62 -7.45
C LEU A 43 -12.77 -16.02 -8.04
N LEU A 44 -13.96 -16.60 -7.83
CA LEU A 44 -14.32 -17.88 -8.44
C LEU A 44 -14.34 -17.80 -9.97
N ARG A 45 -14.86 -16.71 -10.55
CA ARG A 45 -14.86 -16.49 -12.00
C ARG A 45 -13.47 -16.21 -12.57
N ASP A 46 -12.62 -15.45 -11.87
CA ASP A 46 -11.22 -15.27 -12.30
C ASP A 46 -10.47 -16.60 -12.26
N PHE A 47 -10.59 -17.38 -11.19
CA PHE A 47 -10.00 -18.72 -11.13
C PHE A 47 -10.50 -19.61 -12.27
N GLN A 48 -11.81 -19.67 -12.54
CA GLN A 48 -12.37 -20.44 -13.65
C GLN A 48 -11.77 -20.04 -15.01
N GLY A 49 -11.74 -18.74 -15.30
CA GLY A 49 -11.22 -18.20 -16.56
C GLY A 49 -9.72 -18.45 -16.72
N ARG A 50 -8.93 -18.22 -15.66
CA ARG A 50 -7.49 -18.49 -15.64
C ARG A 50 -7.19 -19.98 -15.82
N PHE A 51 -7.97 -20.83 -15.16
CA PHE A 51 -7.85 -22.28 -15.27
C PHE A 51 -8.16 -22.76 -16.69
N LYS A 52 -9.24 -22.26 -17.30
CA LYS A 52 -9.58 -22.56 -18.70
C LYS A 52 -8.47 -22.10 -19.66
N ALA A 53 -7.91 -20.92 -19.44
CA ALA A 53 -6.82 -20.41 -20.28
C ALA A 53 -5.52 -21.22 -20.11
N ALA A 54 -5.23 -21.73 -18.90
CA ALA A 54 -4.02 -22.51 -18.63
C ALA A 54 -4.14 -23.98 -19.09
N PHE A 55 -5.31 -24.60 -18.97
CA PHE A 55 -5.49 -26.04 -19.15
C PHE A 55 -6.51 -26.44 -20.23
N GLY A 56 -7.16 -25.49 -20.88
CA GLY A 56 -8.20 -25.74 -21.89
C GLY A 56 -9.54 -26.24 -21.35
N LEU A 57 -9.65 -26.48 -20.04
CA LEU A 57 -10.85 -27.01 -19.38
C LEU A 57 -11.41 -26.01 -18.38
N SER A 58 -12.74 -25.88 -18.32
CA SER A 58 -13.40 -24.95 -17.39
C SER A 58 -13.86 -25.69 -16.13
N PRO A 59 -13.38 -25.33 -14.93
CA PRO A 59 -13.95 -25.83 -13.69
C PRO A 59 -15.40 -25.35 -13.51
N ILE A 60 -16.18 -26.06 -12.71
CA ILE A 60 -17.59 -25.75 -12.45
C ILE A 60 -17.67 -24.88 -11.19
N ILE A 61 -18.40 -23.76 -11.27
CA ILE A 61 -18.71 -22.89 -10.12
C ILE A 61 -20.02 -23.36 -9.48
N GLY A 62 -20.02 -23.57 -8.16
CA GLY A 62 -21.22 -23.92 -7.40
C GLY A 62 -20.94 -23.98 -5.89
N HIS A 63 -21.93 -23.60 -5.07
CA HIS A 63 -21.87 -23.65 -3.60
C HIS A 63 -20.59 -23.04 -2.99
N GLY A 64 -20.18 -21.85 -3.43
CA GLY A 64 -18.97 -21.17 -2.93
C GLY A 64 -17.65 -21.85 -3.32
N ARG A 65 -17.67 -22.65 -4.39
CA ARG A 65 -16.49 -23.37 -4.90
C ARG A 65 -16.40 -23.24 -6.42
N CYS A 66 -15.19 -23.33 -6.93
CA CYS A 66 -14.90 -23.52 -8.35
C CYS A 66 -14.01 -24.76 -8.47
N LYS A 67 -14.51 -25.87 -9.01
CA LYS A 67 -13.83 -27.18 -8.94
C LYS A 67 -13.92 -27.99 -10.23
N ILE A 68 -12.92 -28.83 -10.45
CA ILE A 68 -12.87 -29.82 -11.52
C ILE A 68 -12.30 -31.14 -10.98
N SER A 69 -12.70 -32.26 -11.58
CA SER A 69 -12.03 -33.55 -11.39
C SER A 69 -11.26 -33.89 -12.66
N ASN A 70 -9.92 -33.94 -12.60
CA ASN A 70 -9.10 -34.29 -13.75
C ASN A 70 -7.76 -34.91 -13.31
N LYS A 71 -7.54 -36.17 -13.67
CA LYS A 71 -6.36 -36.95 -13.29
C LYS A 71 -5.06 -36.37 -13.86
N SER A 72 -5.05 -36.03 -15.15
CA SER A 72 -3.85 -35.55 -15.83
C SER A 72 -3.40 -34.19 -15.29
N ILE A 73 -4.32 -33.24 -15.08
CA ILE A 73 -4.00 -31.93 -14.51
C ILE A 73 -3.55 -32.09 -13.05
N TYR A 74 -4.20 -32.97 -12.27
CA TYR A 74 -3.77 -33.23 -10.90
C TYR A 74 -2.32 -33.69 -10.85
N HIS A 75 -1.96 -34.70 -11.65
CA HIS A 75 -0.60 -35.23 -11.65
C HIS A 75 0.41 -34.20 -12.16
N PHE A 76 0.04 -33.37 -13.13
CA PHE A 76 0.87 -32.24 -13.56
C PHE A 76 1.16 -31.27 -12.41
N LEU A 77 0.12 -30.82 -11.70
CA LEU A 77 0.25 -29.87 -10.59
C LEU A 77 1.03 -30.48 -9.41
N ALA A 78 0.67 -31.70 -8.99
CA ALA A 78 1.25 -32.36 -7.82
C ALA A 78 2.68 -32.89 -8.04
N LYS A 79 3.11 -33.07 -9.30
CA LYS A 79 4.49 -33.44 -9.62
C LYS A 79 5.45 -32.27 -9.40
N GLU A 80 5.03 -31.07 -9.81
CA GLU A 80 5.89 -29.88 -9.83
C GLU A 80 5.82 -29.08 -8.52
N TYR A 81 4.68 -29.15 -7.81
CA TYR A 81 4.39 -28.28 -6.67
C TYR A 81 3.67 -28.99 -5.53
N SER A 82 3.93 -28.53 -4.30
CA SER A 82 3.09 -28.83 -3.13
C SER A 82 2.04 -27.73 -2.96
N TYR A 83 0.82 -28.13 -2.59
CA TYR A 83 -0.29 -27.25 -2.25
C TYR A 83 -0.76 -27.46 -0.80
N CYS A 84 0.01 -28.19 0.00
CA CYS A 84 -0.24 -28.33 1.43
C CYS A 84 0.03 -27.00 2.12
N SER A 85 -0.82 -26.63 3.08
CA SER A 85 -0.82 -25.30 3.71
C SER A 85 0.51 -24.89 4.32
N TYR A 86 1.36 -25.85 4.75
CA TYR A 86 2.64 -25.61 5.40
C TYR A 86 3.86 -25.74 4.46
N GLU A 87 3.68 -26.21 3.23
CA GLU A 87 4.79 -26.72 2.41
C GLU A 87 4.85 -26.14 1.00
N TRP A 88 3.79 -25.46 0.55
CA TRP A 88 3.78 -24.87 -0.77
C TRP A 88 4.97 -23.93 -0.95
N ARG A 89 5.51 -23.88 -2.17
CA ARG A 89 6.64 -23.03 -2.52
C ARG A 89 6.22 -22.05 -3.60
N LEU A 90 6.57 -20.79 -3.42
CA LEU A 90 6.41 -19.78 -4.45
C LEU A 90 7.38 -20.12 -5.61
N PRO A 91 6.88 -20.34 -6.84
CA PRO A 91 7.75 -20.51 -8.00
C PRO A 91 8.57 -19.25 -8.27
N GLN A 92 9.54 -19.31 -9.19
CA GLN A 92 10.36 -18.15 -9.59
C GLN A 92 9.94 -17.59 -10.96
N PRO A 93 8.73 -17.04 -11.13
CA PRO A 93 8.29 -16.51 -12.41
C PRO A 93 8.95 -15.16 -12.74
N SER A 94 8.78 -14.73 -13.99
CA SER A 94 9.07 -13.36 -14.43
C SER A 94 8.31 -12.35 -13.57
N LYS A 95 8.79 -11.10 -13.51
CA LYS A 95 8.13 -10.03 -12.75
C LYS A 95 6.68 -9.83 -13.22
N GLU A 96 6.44 -9.95 -14.52
CA GLU A 96 5.10 -9.87 -15.11
C GLU A 96 4.16 -10.96 -14.58
N ASN A 97 4.59 -12.22 -14.55
CA ASN A 97 3.73 -13.31 -14.09
C ASN A 97 3.61 -13.34 -12.55
N LEU A 98 4.67 -12.93 -11.83
CA LEU A 98 4.69 -12.87 -10.37
C LEU A 98 3.56 -12.01 -9.81
N ARG A 99 3.23 -10.88 -10.47
CA ARG A 99 2.16 -9.98 -10.00
C ARG A 99 0.81 -10.69 -9.92
N HIS A 100 0.54 -11.61 -10.84
CA HIS A 100 -0.72 -12.36 -10.89
C HIS A 100 -0.80 -13.42 -9.79
N TRP A 101 0.33 -14.06 -9.49
CA TRP A 101 0.44 -14.97 -8.34
C TRP A 101 0.20 -14.21 -7.03
N LEU A 102 0.88 -13.07 -6.82
CA LEU A 102 0.74 -12.26 -5.62
C LEU A 102 -0.69 -11.75 -5.45
N ARG A 103 -1.30 -11.24 -6.54
CA ARG A 103 -2.71 -10.79 -6.52
C ARG A 103 -3.62 -11.92 -6.05
N ALA A 104 -3.51 -13.11 -6.64
CA ALA A 104 -4.35 -14.26 -6.26
C ALA A 104 -4.15 -14.67 -4.79
N PHE A 105 -2.90 -14.68 -4.31
CA PHE A 105 -2.57 -14.97 -2.91
C PHE A 105 -3.19 -13.94 -1.95
N PHE A 106 -3.02 -12.64 -2.20
CA PHE A 106 -3.59 -11.57 -1.38
C PHE A 106 -5.11 -11.47 -1.49
N ASP A 107 -5.70 -11.80 -2.64
CA ASP A 107 -7.16 -11.87 -2.78
C ASP A 107 -7.78 -12.94 -1.87
N CYS A 108 -7.03 -14.00 -1.53
CA CYS A 108 -7.43 -15.03 -0.58
C CYS A 108 -7.02 -14.69 0.85
N GLU A 109 -5.71 -14.72 1.15
CA GLU A 109 -5.15 -14.58 2.51
C GLU A 109 -5.10 -13.12 3.01
N GLY A 110 -5.12 -12.18 2.07
CA GLY A 110 -4.87 -10.78 2.37
C GLY A 110 -6.06 -10.07 3.00
N TRP A 111 -5.79 -9.02 3.73
CA TRP A 111 -6.78 -8.12 4.29
C TRP A 111 -6.27 -6.69 4.25
N VAL A 112 -7.19 -5.73 4.34
CA VAL A 112 -6.86 -4.31 4.38
C VAL A 112 -7.39 -3.75 5.68
N GLU A 113 -6.57 -2.97 6.37
CA GLU A 113 -6.95 -2.20 7.54
C GLU A 113 -6.88 -0.72 7.22
N ASN A 114 -7.95 -0.02 7.61
CA ASN A 114 -8.07 1.42 7.46
C ASN A 114 -8.69 1.96 8.76
N GLN A 115 -7.83 2.40 9.67
CA GLN A 115 -8.17 3.19 10.83
C GLN A 115 -7.53 4.57 10.65
N PRO A 116 -8.27 5.58 10.16
CA PRO A 116 -7.74 6.91 9.95
C PRO A 116 -6.97 7.42 11.18
N ALA A 117 -5.81 8.01 10.91
CA ALA A 117 -4.81 8.47 11.87
C ALA A 117 -4.12 7.40 12.75
N LYS A 118 -4.59 6.14 12.77
CA LYS A 118 -4.03 5.06 13.61
C LYS A 118 -3.27 4.00 12.81
N SER A 119 -3.89 3.42 11.78
CA SER A 119 -3.36 2.25 11.07
C SER A 119 -3.89 2.18 9.64
N ARG A 120 -2.99 2.00 8.68
CA ARG A 120 -3.32 1.88 7.25
C ARG A 120 -2.35 0.88 6.66
N LEU A 121 -2.83 -0.32 6.37
CA LEU A 121 -1.95 -1.40 5.90
C LEU A 121 -2.69 -2.47 5.11
N VAL A 122 -1.92 -3.18 4.29
CA VAL A 122 -2.30 -4.47 3.71
C VAL A 122 -1.61 -5.56 4.51
N GLY A 123 -2.37 -6.54 4.99
CA GLY A 123 -1.84 -7.67 5.75
C GLY A 123 -2.13 -9.00 5.07
N ALA A 124 -1.37 -10.03 5.40
CA ALA A 124 -1.68 -11.43 5.10
C ALA A 124 -1.19 -12.32 6.25
N ASP A 125 -2.02 -13.27 6.69
CA ASP A 125 -1.67 -14.24 7.71
C ASP A 125 -1.43 -15.60 7.03
N CYS A 126 -0.36 -16.33 7.39
CA CYS A 126 -0.05 -17.63 6.79
C CYS A 126 0.66 -18.55 7.78
N CYS A 127 0.37 -19.85 7.75
CA CYS A 127 1.06 -20.84 8.58
C CYS A 127 2.37 -21.37 7.95
N ASN A 128 2.57 -21.19 6.64
CA ASN A 128 3.81 -21.54 5.95
C ASN A 128 4.84 -20.42 6.10
N GLU A 129 5.77 -20.62 7.03
CA GLU A 129 6.88 -19.69 7.28
C GLU A 129 7.72 -19.43 6.01
N SER A 130 8.21 -20.49 5.39
CA SER A 130 9.07 -20.38 4.20
C SER A 130 8.33 -19.69 3.02
N GLY A 131 7.04 -19.98 2.88
CA GLY A 131 6.16 -19.40 1.88
C GLY A 131 5.95 -17.90 2.08
N ILE A 132 5.63 -17.47 3.31
CA ILE A 132 5.39 -16.04 3.58
C ILE A 132 6.66 -15.19 3.47
N PHE A 133 7.84 -15.73 3.85
CA PHE A 133 9.13 -15.06 3.60
C PHE A 133 9.45 -14.96 2.11
N SER A 134 9.05 -15.97 1.32
CA SER A 134 9.15 -15.91 -0.15
C SER A 134 8.23 -14.85 -0.74
N VAL A 135 7.01 -14.70 -0.21
CA VAL A 135 6.09 -13.61 -0.57
C VAL A 135 6.69 -12.24 -0.27
N GLN A 136 7.33 -12.05 0.90
CA GLN A 136 8.03 -10.79 1.21
C GLN A 136 9.16 -10.50 0.21
N LYS A 137 10.00 -11.49 -0.12
CA LYS A 137 11.05 -11.31 -1.13
C LYS A 137 10.46 -10.95 -2.50
N ALA A 138 9.32 -11.55 -2.85
CA ALA A 138 8.61 -11.25 -4.09
C ALA A 138 8.04 -9.82 -4.12
N LEU A 139 7.50 -9.31 -3.01
CA LEU A 139 7.04 -7.91 -2.88
C LEU A 139 8.17 -6.91 -3.15
N ARG A 140 9.39 -7.18 -2.65
CA ARG A 140 10.56 -6.32 -2.87
C ARG A 140 10.90 -6.16 -4.36
N ARG A 141 10.59 -7.15 -5.22
CA ARG A 141 10.80 -7.04 -6.68
C ARG A 141 9.93 -5.93 -7.33
N PHE A 142 8.86 -5.51 -6.64
CA PHE A 142 7.99 -4.39 -7.02
C PHE A 142 8.27 -3.11 -6.22
N GLY A 143 9.35 -3.08 -5.43
CA GLY A 143 9.66 -1.96 -4.55
C GLY A 143 8.69 -1.82 -3.37
N VAL A 144 7.88 -2.85 -3.09
CA VAL A 144 6.95 -2.88 -1.95
C VAL A 144 7.68 -3.44 -0.73
N HIS A 145 7.82 -2.62 0.30
CA HIS A 145 8.45 -3.00 1.56
C HIS A 145 7.39 -3.59 2.50
N SER A 146 7.78 -4.63 3.25
CA SER A 146 6.87 -5.29 4.18
C SER A 146 7.63 -5.83 5.39
N GLU A 147 6.93 -5.92 6.52
CA GLU A 147 7.40 -6.57 7.74
C GLU A 147 6.75 -7.94 7.89
N ILE A 148 7.45 -8.88 8.54
CA ILE A 148 6.90 -10.17 8.96
C ILE A 148 7.06 -10.29 10.47
N LYS A 149 5.99 -10.67 11.18
CA LYS A 149 5.99 -10.96 12.61
C LYS A 149 5.25 -12.27 12.88
N LYS A 150 5.79 -13.12 13.75
CA LYS A 150 5.07 -14.30 14.25
C LYS A 150 3.99 -13.85 15.23
N ARG A 151 2.77 -14.38 15.10
CA ARG A 151 1.70 -14.10 16.06
C ARG A 151 1.95 -14.87 17.36
N THR A 152 1.80 -14.21 18.50
CA THR A 152 1.95 -14.83 19.82
C THR A 152 1.00 -16.02 19.97
N ASN A 153 1.52 -17.14 20.48
CA ASN A 153 0.79 -18.38 20.76
C ASN A 153 0.12 -19.04 19.54
N ARG A 154 0.55 -18.73 18.31
CA ARG A 154 0.06 -19.39 17.09
C ARG A 154 1.21 -19.67 16.13
N MET A 155 1.13 -20.78 15.41
CA MET A 155 2.03 -21.08 14.27
C MET A 155 1.56 -20.32 13.02
N ILE A 156 1.39 -19.00 13.16
CA ILE A 156 0.92 -18.11 12.11
C ILE A 156 1.88 -16.93 12.04
N TRP A 157 2.30 -16.63 10.82
CA TRP A 157 3.14 -15.51 10.47
C TRP A 157 2.31 -14.45 9.78
N ARG A 158 2.47 -13.20 10.21
CA ARG A 158 1.77 -12.04 9.66
C ARG A 158 2.73 -11.19 8.87
N LEU A 159 2.42 -11.01 7.59
CA LEU A 159 3.08 -10.03 6.72
C LEU A 159 2.26 -8.74 6.71
N THR A 160 2.89 -7.59 6.83
CA THR A 160 2.25 -6.27 6.73
C THR A 160 2.99 -5.32 5.80
N VAL A 161 2.26 -4.67 4.89
CA VAL A 161 2.71 -3.57 4.03
C VAL A 161 2.07 -2.29 4.56
N CYS A 162 2.90 -1.32 4.97
CA CYS A 162 2.46 -0.07 5.59
C CYS A 162 3.11 1.12 4.88
N GLY A 163 2.51 2.30 5.00
CA GLY A 163 3.06 3.53 4.41
C GLY A 163 2.46 3.85 3.04
N LYS A 164 2.24 5.14 2.77
CA LYS A 164 1.49 5.58 1.58
C LYS A 164 2.14 5.09 0.28
N ASP A 165 3.45 5.24 0.16
CA ASP A 165 4.19 4.90 -1.05
C ASP A 165 4.16 3.39 -1.33
N ASP A 166 4.36 2.55 -0.31
CA ASP A 166 4.30 1.09 -0.48
C ASP A 166 2.87 0.59 -0.75
N LEU A 167 1.85 1.23 -0.16
CA LEU A 167 0.45 0.93 -0.48
C LEU A 167 0.10 1.33 -1.93
N GLN A 168 0.61 2.46 -2.41
CA GLN A 168 0.43 2.89 -3.80
C GLN A 168 1.10 1.92 -4.77
N ARG A 169 2.36 1.54 -4.51
CA ARG A 169 3.06 0.52 -5.32
C ARG A 169 2.34 -0.83 -5.26
N PHE A 170 1.85 -1.23 -4.08
CA PHE A 170 1.05 -2.45 -3.97
C PHE A 170 -0.18 -2.37 -4.86
N GLN A 171 -0.94 -1.27 -4.84
CA GLN A 171 -2.13 -1.11 -5.68
C GLN A 171 -1.77 -1.14 -7.18
N GLU A 172 -0.73 -0.40 -7.58
CA GLU A 172 -0.29 -0.27 -8.97
C GLU A 172 0.15 -1.61 -9.57
N TYR A 173 1.02 -2.33 -8.86
CA TYR A 173 1.65 -3.53 -9.39
C TYR A 173 0.86 -4.80 -9.09
N ILE A 174 0.19 -4.91 -7.94
CA ILE A 174 -0.43 -6.16 -7.49
C ILE A 174 -1.94 -5.98 -7.41
N GLY A 175 -2.40 -5.03 -6.59
CA GLY A 175 -3.79 -4.70 -6.37
C GLY A 175 -4.62 -5.85 -5.79
N PHE A 176 -5.92 -5.63 -5.73
CA PHE A 176 -6.92 -6.64 -5.39
C PHE A 176 -7.91 -6.77 -6.53
N LEU A 177 -8.31 -8.01 -6.83
CA LEU A 177 -9.51 -8.25 -7.62
C LEU A 177 -10.76 -8.28 -6.73
N HIS A 178 -10.61 -8.65 -5.45
CA HIS A 178 -11.72 -8.67 -4.51
C HIS A 178 -12.28 -7.24 -4.30
N PRO A 179 -13.54 -6.95 -4.68
CA PRO A 179 -14.06 -5.59 -4.75
C PRO A 179 -13.99 -4.84 -3.41
N LYS A 180 -14.41 -5.48 -2.31
CA LYS A 180 -14.33 -4.84 -0.98
C LYS A 180 -12.90 -4.56 -0.51
N LYS A 181 -11.92 -5.39 -0.88
CA LYS A 181 -10.50 -5.19 -0.50
C LYS A 181 -9.90 -4.07 -1.34
N LYS A 182 -10.22 -4.04 -2.64
CA LYS A 182 -9.84 -2.96 -3.56
C LYS A 182 -10.33 -1.60 -3.06
N GLN A 183 -11.63 -1.48 -2.79
CA GLN A 183 -12.23 -0.25 -2.26
C GLN A 183 -11.56 0.17 -0.94
N LYS A 184 -11.40 -0.77 0.00
CA LYS A 184 -10.80 -0.47 1.31
C LYS A 184 -9.34 -0.02 1.19
N LEU A 185 -8.59 -0.52 0.21
CA LEU A 185 -7.23 -0.06 -0.09
C LEU A 185 -7.23 1.38 -0.59
N GLU A 186 -8.15 1.71 -1.51
CA GLU A 186 -8.35 3.08 -2.01
C GLU A 186 -8.67 4.06 -0.87
N GLU A 187 -9.58 3.69 0.02
CA GLU A 187 -9.91 4.46 1.23
C GLU A 187 -8.72 4.61 2.19
N ALA A 188 -7.91 3.56 2.35
CA ALA A 188 -6.72 3.62 3.18
C ALA A 188 -5.71 4.64 2.63
N MET A 189 -5.49 4.68 1.32
CA MET A 189 -4.56 5.63 0.69
C MET A 189 -5.09 7.06 0.66
N SER A 190 -6.39 7.25 0.43
CA SER A 190 -7.01 8.58 0.42
C SER A 190 -7.11 9.21 1.81
N SER A 191 -7.17 8.39 2.86
CA SER A 191 -7.24 8.89 4.24
C SER A 191 -5.90 9.42 4.78
N TYR A 192 -4.79 9.34 4.04
CA TYR A 192 -3.54 9.99 4.44
C TYR A 192 -3.70 11.50 4.37
N ALA A 193 -3.37 12.20 5.46
CA ALA A 193 -3.37 13.65 5.49
C ALA A 193 -2.36 14.19 4.46
N ASP A 194 -2.80 15.16 3.65
CA ASP A 194 -1.89 15.90 2.78
C ASP A 194 -1.24 17.03 3.58
N TYR A 195 0.06 16.89 3.81
CA TYR A 195 0.87 17.90 4.49
C TYR A 195 1.54 18.87 3.51
N SER A 196 1.28 18.77 2.21
CA SER A 196 1.82 19.67 1.19
C SER A 196 1.30 21.10 1.40
N TRP A 197 2.17 22.09 1.21
CA TRP A 197 1.77 23.49 1.30
C TRP A 197 1.64 24.10 -0.09
N SER A 198 0.48 24.69 -0.38
CA SER A 198 0.33 25.59 -1.53
C SER A 198 0.81 26.98 -1.11
N ILE A 199 2.03 27.34 -1.53
CA ILE A 199 2.66 28.62 -1.17
C ILE A 199 2.16 29.70 -2.15
N PRO A 200 1.47 30.76 -1.67
CA PRO A 200 0.98 31.82 -2.55
C PRO A 200 2.12 32.58 -3.24
N GLU A 201 1.88 32.98 -4.48
CA GLU A 201 2.86 33.74 -5.27
C GLU A 201 2.79 35.26 -5.02
N THR A 202 1.64 35.75 -4.57
CA THR A 202 1.42 37.17 -4.26
C THR A 202 2.02 37.53 -2.91
N LYS A 203 2.58 38.74 -2.78
CA LYS A 203 3.13 39.24 -1.51
C LYS A 203 2.10 39.14 -0.38
N ASP A 204 0.89 39.65 -0.62
CA ASP A 204 -0.19 39.65 0.37
C ASP A 204 -0.63 38.24 0.76
N GLY A 205 -0.77 37.35 -0.23
CA GLY A 205 -1.08 35.94 0.02
C GLY A 205 -0.01 35.27 0.85
N LEU A 206 1.27 35.55 0.58
CA LEU A 206 2.39 34.98 1.30
C LEU A 206 2.45 35.45 2.76
N LEU A 207 2.24 36.74 3.02
CA LEU A 207 2.20 37.28 4.39
C LEU A 207 1.01 36.71 5.17
N ALA A 208 -0.18 36.64 4.56
CA ALA A 208 -1.35 36.00 5.18
C ALA A 208 -1.12 34.51 5.47
N PHE A 209 -0.43 33.80 4.56
CA PHE A 209 -0.03 32.42 4.78
C PHE A 209 0.92 32.28 5.96
N VAL A 210 1.93 33.15 6.08
CA VAL A 210 2.88 33.15 7.20
C VAL A 210 2.17 33.44 8.52
N SER A 211 1.27 34.42 8.56
CA SER A 211 0.54 34.77 9.78
C SER A 211 -0.45 33.68 10.19
N SER A 212 -1.10 33.00 9.25
CA SER A 212 -2.06 31.92 9.56
C SER A 212 -1.40 30.60 9.95
N LYS A 213 -0.26 30.24 9.36
CA LYS A 213 0.46 28.99 9.65
C LYS A 213 1.53 29.13 10.73
N GLY A 214 2.06 30.33 10.92
CA GLY A 214 3.13 30.62 11.85
C GLY A 214 2.68 30.66 13.29
N ARG A 215 3.57 30.25 14.20
CA ARG A 215 3.42 30.43 15.64
C ARG A 215 4.37 31.52 16.10
N THR A 216 3.82 32.58 16.68
CA THR A 216 4.61 33.70 17.19
C THR A 216 5.24 33.35 18.53
N ARG A 217 6.55 33.53 18.64
CA ARG A 217 7.32 33.45 19.87
C ARG A 217 7.65 34.87 20.33
N GLN A 218 6.80 35.42 21.19
CA GLN A 218 6.88 36.82 21.63
C GLN A 218 8.25 37.18 22.23
N SER A 219 8.84 36.31 23.05
CA SER A 219 10.14 36.57 23.69
C SER A 219 11.31 36.79 22.73
N ARG A 220 11.20 36.32 21.48
CA ARG A 220 12.24 36.49 20.45
C ARG A 220 11.78 37.31 19.25
N HIS A 221 10.52 37.78 19.27
CA HIS A 221 9.89 38.49 18.16
C HIS A 221 10.05 37.71 16.83
N GLU A 222 9.78 36.41 16.88
CA GLU A 222 10.00 35.44 15.80
C GLU A 222 8.72 34.69 15.48
N ILE A 223 8.47 34.45 14.20
CA ILE A 223 7.40 33.58 13.70
C ILE A 223 8.02 32.26 13.29
N HIS A 224 7.51 31.16 13.84
CA HIS A 224 7.97 29.80 13.61
C HIS A 224 6.95 29.03 12.77
N LEU A 225 7.39 28.48 11.64
CA LEU A 225 6.59 27.61 10.79
C LEU A 225 7.13 26.19 10.82
N TYR A 226 6.34 25.24 11.29
CA TYR A 226 6.75 23.83 11.43
C TYR A 226 6.17 22.97 10.31
N SER A 227 6.98 22.09 9.74
CA SER A 227 6.54 21.13 8.73
C SER A 227 7.31 19.82 8.86
N ILE A 228 6.63 18.70 8.65
CA ILE A 228 7.30 17.39 8.49
C ILE A 228 7.97 17.27 7.11
N ARG A 229 7.56 18.08 6.14
CA ARG A 229 8.14 18.16 4.79
C ARG A 229 9.13 19.32 4.72
N LYS A 230 10.42 19.02 4.50
CA LYS A 230 11.47 20.03 4.28
C LYS A 230 11.17 20.90 3.05
N ASP A 231 10.63 20.30 2.00
CA ASP A 231 10.36 20.97 0.72
C ASP A 231 9.35 22.11 0.86
N ASN A 232 8.32 21.96 1.70
CA ASN A 232 7.37 23.04 1.99
C ASN A 232 8.07 24.29 2.52
N LEU A 233 9.00 24.09 3.47
CA LEU A 233 9.74 25.19 4.09
C LEU A 233 10.81 25.74 3.15
N ALA A 234 11.42 24.91 2.32
CA ALA A 234 12.36 25.35 1.30
C ALA A 234 11.65 26.21 0.22
N ALA A 235 10.48 25.79 -0.24
CA ALA A 235 9.64 26.54 -1.16
C ALA A 235 9.19 27.87 -0.54
N LEU A 236 8.71 27.85 0.70
CA LEU A 236 8.34 29.06 1.44
C LEU A 236 9.53 30.01 1.60
N LYS A 237 10.70 29.51 2.00
CA LYS A 237 11.93 30.30 2.11
C LYS A 237 12.29 30.96 0.77
N LYS A 238 12.19 30.22 -0.33
CA LYS A 238 12.43 30.77 -1.68
C LYS A 238 11.46 31.90 -2.01
N ALA A 239 10.17 31.74 -1.69
CA ALA A 239 9.16 32.78 -1.89
C ALA A 239 9.43 34.03 -1.02
N LEU A 240 9.78 33.85 0.25
CA LEU A 240 10.11 34.94 1.17
C LEU A 240 11.36 35.71 0.73
N ASN A 241 12.40 35.01 0.31
CA ASN A 241 13.64 35.62 -0.19
C ASN A 241 13.38 36.52 -1.42
N LYS A 242 12.45 36.15 -2.31
CA LYS A 242 12.05 37.02 -3.44
C LYS A 242 11.47 38.36 -2.98
N LEU A 243 10.85 38.38 -1.80
CA LEU A 243 10.31 39.59 -1.18
C LEU A 243 11.31 40.28 -0.23
N ARG A 244 12.57 39.84 -0.22
CA ARG A 244 13.63 40.32 0.69
C ARG A 244 13.29 40.12 2.17
N LEU A 245 12.47 39.12 2.49
CA LEU A 245 12.19 38.70 3.87
C LEU A 245 13.15 37.58 4.26
N HIS A 246 13.96 37.84 5.28
CA HIS A 246 15.00 36.93 5.69
C HIS A 246 14.44 35.81 6.56
N SER A 247 14.75 34.57 6.20
CA SER A 247 14.29 33.38 6.92
C SER A 247 15.38 32.33 7.08
N ARG A 248 15.33 31.62 8.21
CA ARG A 248 16.29 30.57 8.57
C ARG A 248 15.58 29.23 8.70
N LEU A 249 16.10 28.21 8.00
CA LEU A 249 15.56 26.85 8.02
C LEU A 249 16.39 26.00 8.96
N PHE A 250 15.73 25.27 9.84
CA PHE A 250 16.36 24.44 10.86
C PHE A 250 15.77 23.01 10.87
N GLY A 251 16.49 22.10 11.53
CA GLY A 251 16.16 20.68 11.64
C GLY A 251 17.04 19.78 10.76
N PRO A 252 16.72 18.47 10.68
CA PRO A 252 15.54 17.85 11.29
C PRO A 252 15.66 17.75 12.82
N TRP A 253 14.55 17.91 13.52
CA TRP A 253 14.42 17.55 14.93
C TRP A 253 13.43 16.41 15.09
N LYS A 254 13.61 15.63 16.16
CA LYS A 254 12.74 14.51 16.50
C LYS A 254 11.77 14.95 17.60
N ASN A 255 10.48 14.75 17.40
CA ASN A 255 9.48 14.99 18.45
C ASN A 255 9.40 13.80 19.43
N SER A 256 8.55 13.90 20.46
CA SER A 256 8.36 12.83 21.47
C SER A 256 7.83 11.52 20.88
N THR A 257 7.14 11.56 19.73
CA THR A 257 6.64 10.37 19.03
C THR A 257 7.64 9.80 18.03
N GLY A 258 8.85 10.37 17.95
CA GLY A 258 9.92 9.94 17.08
C GLY A 258 9.85 10.44 15.63
N SER A 259 8.84 11.23 15.29
CA SER A 259 8.69 11.83 13.97
C SER A 259 9.65 13.00 13.78
N LEU A 260 10.22 13.10 12.58
CA LEU A 260 11.10 14.21 12.22
C LEU A 260 10.27 15.41 11.73
N TYR A 261 10.70 16.61 12.11
CA TYR A 261 10.13 17.85 11.64
C TYR A 261 11.21 18.93 11.47
N TYR A 262 10.86 19.96 10.71
CA TYR A 262 11.70 21.11 10.40
C TYR A 262 10.98 22.39 10.82
N CYS A 263 11.73 23.48 11.00
CA CYS A 263 11.13 24.81 11.26
C CYS A 263 11.80 25.86 10.39
N LEU A 264 10.98 26.75 9.84
CA LEU A 264 11.41 27.99 9.25
C LEU A 264 11.10 29.13 10.22
N THR A 265 12.11 29.96 10.51
CA THR A 265 11.98 31.10 11.40
C THR A 265 12.12 32.41 10.64
N ILE A 266 11.25 33.37 10.94
CA ILE A 266 11.18 34.70 10.31
C ILE A 266 11.09 35.74 11.45
N LYS A 267 11.73 36.90 11.29
CA LYS A 267 11.57 37.99 12.25
C LYS A 267 10.20 38.65 12.10
N GLN A 268 9.48 38.82 13.21
CA GLN A 268 8.12 39.35 13.22
C GLN A 268 8.04 40.76 12.63
N LYS A 269 9.03 41.62 12.90
CA LYS A 269 9.14 42.97 12.33
C LYS A 269 9.14 42.99 10.79
N GLU A 270 9.72 41.97 10.15
CA GLU A 270 9.79 41.92 8.68
C GLU A 270 8.43 41.61 8.06
N VAL A 271 7.60 40.84 8.77
CA VAL A 271 6.23 40.54 8.38
C VAL A 271 5.31 41.73 8.63
N MET A 272 5.45 42.40 9.79
CA MET A 272 4.69 43.61 10.16
C MET A 272 4.97 44.78 9.22
N ASN A 273 6.25 45.13 8.99
CA ASN A 273 6.62 46.20 8.05
C ASN A 273 6.19 45.89 6.60
N GLY A 274 6.08 44.60 6.25
CA GLY A 274 5.54 44.15 4.98
C GLY A 274 4.04 44.40 4.82
N GLN A 275 3.29 44.44 5.93
CA GLN A 275 1.86 44.73 6.00
C GLN A 275 1.56 46.23 6.14
N GLU A 276 2.36 47.01 6.88
CA GLU A 276 2.15 48.45 7.11
C GLU A 276 2.25 49.33 5.83
N HIS A 277 2.93 48.85 4.78
CA HIS A 277 2.84 49.48 3.46
C HIS A 277 1.42 49.44 2.83
N ARG A 278 0.45 48.74 3.46
CA ARG A 278 -0.99 48.84 3.14
C ARG A 278 -1.61 50.16 3.59
N GLU A 279 -1.28 50.65 4.78
CA GLU A 279 -2.04 51.74 5.39
C GLU A 279 -1.64 53.10 4.81
N THR A 280 -0.38 53.25 4.39
CA THR A 280 0.12 54.50 3.81
C THR A 280 -0.24 54.70 2.32
N LYS A 281 -0.68 53.65 1.60
CA LYS A 281 -1.07 53.77 0.18
C LYS A 281 -2.58 53.87 -0.06
N GLY A 282 -3.40 53.76 0.99
CA GLY A 282 -4.85 53.86 0.90
C GLY A 282 -5.43 55.23 1.25
N HIS A 283 -4.62 56.23 1.60
CA HIS A 283 -5.09 57.54 2.09
C HIS A 283 -4.69 58.77 1.25
N ASN A 284 -4.04 58.59 0.09
CA ASN A 284 -3.70 59.70 -0.82
C ASN A 284 -4.42 59.58 -2.17
N ALA A 285 -5.75 59.52 -2.13
CA ALA A 285 -6.61 59.71 -3.30
C ALA A 285 -7.92 60.35 -2.83
N GLY A 286 -7.89 61.67 -2.64
CA GLY A 286 -9.04 62.44 -2.18
C GLY A 286 -8.63 63.82 -1.67
N ASP A 287 -8.08 64.63 -2.58
CA ASP A 287 -8.19 66.10 -2.62
C ASP A 287 -8.09 66.53 -4.09
#